data_AF-A0A2D5XCI8-F1
#
_entry.id   AF-A0A2D5XCI8-F1
#
_cell.length_a   1.000
_cell.length_b   1.000
_cell.length_c   1.000
_cell.angle_alpha   90.00
_cell.angle_beta   90.00
_cell.angle_gamma   90.00
#
_symmetry.space_group_name_H-M   'P 1'
#
loop_
_entity.id
_entity.type
_entity.pdbx_description
1 polymer ?
#
loop_
_entity_poly.entity_id
_entity_poly.type
_entity_poly.pdbx_seq_one_letter_code
_entity_poly.pdbx_strand_id
1 'polypeptide(L)' 'MAKKVKQLNVAPLTGGYMITSMVGIIISAIYVFPKSNTWGFTFTIFFTLMFVASMISMTYGPEEAMLHMGQMRERKKKK' A
#
# COMPACT_ATOMS: atom_id res chain seq x y z
N MET A 1 -16.28 25.37 -22.32
CA MET A 1 -15.98 23.91 -22.30
C MET A 1 -15.32 23.54 -20.98
N ALA A 2 -16.03 22.87 -20.06
CA ALA A 2 -15.46 22.43 -18.79
C ALA A 2 -14.72 21.09 -18.99
N LYS A 3 -13.40 21.09 -18.78
CA LYS A 3 -12.55 19.88 -18.85
C LYS A 3 -12.84 19.01 -17.62
N LYS A 4 -13.55 17.89 -17.81
CA LYS A 4 -13.87 16.91 -16.77
C LYS A 4 -12.60 16.15 -16.38
N VAL A 5 -11.89 16.65 -15.38
CA VAL A 5 -10.71 15.95 -14.83
C VAL A 5 -11.22 14.70 -14.10
N LYS A 6 -10.92 13.53 -14.66
CA LYS A 6 -11.24 12.23 -14.08
C LYS A 6 -10.40 12.09 -12.79
N GLN A 7 -11.05 12.25 -11.65
CA GLN A 7 -10.46 12.05 -10.32
C GLN A 7 -9.97 10.59 -10.24
N LEU A 8 -8.67 10.37 -10.39
CA LEU A 8 -8.08 9.09 -10.05
C LEU A 8 -8.12 8.99 -8.53
N ASN A 9 -9.15 8.32 -8.03
CA ASN A 9 -9.24 7.88 -6.65
C ASN A 9 -8.11 6.88 -6.42
N VAL A 10 -6.91 7.38 -6.12
CA VAL A 10 -5.79 6.55 -5.67
C VAL A 10 -6.13 6.21 -4.22
N ALA A 11 -6.98 5.19 -4.06
CA ALA A 11 -7.22 4.60 -2.76
C ALA A 11 -5.86 4.20 -2.17
N PRO A 12 -5.62 4.46 -0.87
CA PRO A 12 -4.40 3.99 -0.22
C PRO A 12 -4.26 2.50 -0.49
N LEU A 13 -3.03 2.08 -0.81
CA LEU A 13 -2.70 0.69 -1.12
C LEU A 13 -3.45 -0.23 -0.15
N THR A 14 -4.38 -1.01 -0.70
CA THR A 14 -5.45 -1.66 0.05
C THR A 14 -4.86 -2.44 1.22
N GLY A 15 -5.43 -2.33 2.42
CA GLY A 15 -4.97 -3.09 3.60
C GLY A 15 -4.83 -4.60 3.33
N GLY A 16 -5.53 -5.13 2.33
CA GLY A 16 -5.34 -6.48 1.81
C GLY A 16 -3.91 -6.81 1.35
N TYR A 17 -3.15 -5.86 0.78
CA TYR A 17 -1.76 -6.08 0.39
C TYR A 17 -0.84 -6.28 1.61
N MET A 18 -1.04 -5.49 2.66
CA MET A 18 -0.34 -5.65 3.95
C MET A 18 -0.73 -6.97 4.64
N ILE A 19 -2.02 -7.32 4.65
CA ILE A 19 -2.46 -8.60 5.22
C ILE A 19 -1.87 -9.77 4.45
N THR A 20 -1.83 -9.69 3.12
CA THR A 20 -1.23 -10.73 2.28
C THR A 20 0.26 -10.91 2.56
N SER A 21 1.02 -9.82 2.78
CA SER A 21 2.44 -9.93 3.14
C SER A 21 2.65 -10.53 4.53
N MET A 22 1.82 -10.17 5.51
CA MET A 22 1.86 -10.79 6.85
C MET A 22 1.58 -12.30 6.80
N VAL A 23 0.51 -12.69 6.11
CA VAL A 23 0.15 -14.11 5.93
C VAL A 23 1.23 -14.86 5.16
N GLY A 24 1.79 -14.24 4.12
CA GLY A 24 2.88 -14.81 3.33
C GLY A 24 4.14 -15.10 4.16
N ILE A 25 4.53 -14.20 5.06
CA ILE A 25 5.64 -14.41 5.99
C ILE A 25 5.35 -15.60 6.91
N ILE A 26 4.15 -15.68 7.49
CA ILE A 26 3.76 -16.76 8.41
C ILE A 26 3.75 -18.12 7.70
N ILE A 27 3.13 -18.21 6.53
CA ILE A 27 3.09 -19.45 5.73
C ILE A 27 4.50 -19.86 5.33
N SER A 28 5.32 -18.91 4.90
CA SER A 28 6.70 -19.18 4.51
C SER A 28 7.52 -19.75 5.66
N ALA A 29 7.43 -19.14 6.85
CA ALA A 29 8.18 -19.56 8.03
C ALA A 29 7.70 -20.91 8.61
N ILE A 30 6.39 -21.13 8.73
CA ILE A 30 5.84 -22.29 9.42
C ILE A 30 5.66 -23.49 8.48
N TYR A 31 5.26 -23.26 7.23
CA TYR A 31 4.89 -24.33 6.31
C TYR A 31 5.96 -24.61 5.26
N VAL A 32 6.56 -23.58 4.66
CA VAL A 32 7.50 -23.77 3.55
C VAL A 32 8.91 -24.09 4.05
N PHE A 33 9.38 -23.40 5.09
CA PHE A 33 10.71 -23.61 5.66
C PHE A 33 11.00 -25.09 6.02
N PRO A 34 10.13 -25.83 6.75
CA PRO A 34 10.40 -27.23 7.05
C PRO A 34 10.32 -28.17 5.83
N LYS A 35 9.66 -27.75 4.73
CA LYS A 35 9.59 -28.52 3.49
C LYS A 35 10.81 -28.28 2.59
N SER A 36 11.29 -27.04 2.54
CA SER A 36 12.47 -26.67 1.77
C SER A 36 13.05 -25.34 2.29
N ASN A 37 14.26 -25.43 2.85
CA ASN A 37 14.96 -24.25 3.39
C ASN A 37 15.19 -23.18 2.32
N THR A 38 15.53 -23.58 1.09
CA THR A 38 15.80 -22.64 -0.01
C THR A 38 14.54 -21.86 -0.40
N TRP A 39 13.43 -22.56 -0.61
CA TRP A 39 12.17 -21.91 -0.99
C TRP A 39 11.56 -21.11 0.17
N GLY A 40 11.63 -21.62 1.40
CA GLY A 40 11.18 -20.88 2.58
C GLY A 40 11.97 -19.60 2.81
N PHE A 41 13.29 -19.62 2.64
CA PHE A 41 14.10 -18.41 2.71
C PHE A 41 13.72 -17.40 1.62
N THR A 42 13.55 -17.87 0.38
CA THR A 42 13.24 -17.02 -0.78
C THR A 42 11.88 -16.32 -0.61
N PHE A 43 10.84 -17.07 -0.22
CA PHE A 43 9.52 -16.49 0.02
C PHE A 43 9.49 -15.56 1.22
N THR A 44 10.25 -15.87 2.28
CA THR A 44 10.34 -14.99 3.46
C THR A 44 10.91 -13.63 3.07
N ILE A 45 11.99 -13.59 2.29
CA ILE A 45 12.56 -12.33 1.78
C ILE A 45 11.54 -11.60 0.90
N PHE A 46 10.91 -12.31 -0.04
CA PHE A 46 9.94 -11.72 -0.95
C PHE A 46 8.78 -11.04 -0.20
N PHE A 47 8.15 -11.75 0.74
CA PHE A 47 7.04 -11.19 1.52
C PHE A 47 7.49 -10.11 2.50
N THR A 48 8.73 -10.16 2.99
CA THR A 48 9.31 -9.07 3.80
C THR A 48 9.46 -7.80 2.99
N LEU A 49 10.00 -7.88 1.77
CA LEU A 49 10.06 -6.73 0.85
C LEU A 49 8.67 -6.19 0.54
N MET A 50 7.72 -7.09 0.31
CA MET A 50 6.31 -6.75 0.10
C MET A 50 5.71 -6.01 1.30
N PHE A 51 6.03 -6.44 2.52
CA PHE A 51 5.61 -5.79 3.77
C PHE A 51 6.23 -4.40 3.92
N VAL A 52 7.53 -4.24 3.67
CA VAL A 52 8.20 -2.94 3.72
C VAL A 52 7.63 -1.96 2.68
N ALA A 53 7.39 -2.43 1.45
CA ALA A 53 6.75 -1.63 0.41
C ALA A 53 5.35 -1.17 0.85
N SER A 54 4.59 -2.05 1.52
CA SER A 54 3.27 -1.71 2.05
C SER A 54 3.34 -0.64 3.15
N MET A 55 4.32 -0.72 4.06
CA MET A 55 4.52 0.28 5.10
C MET A 55 4.89 1.64 4.50
N ILE A 56 5.84 1.68 3.56
CA ILE A 56 6.23 2.93 2.89
C ILE A 56 5.02 3.55 2.19
N SER A 57 4.22 2.74 1.50
CA SER A 57 3.02 3.25 0.80
C SER A 57 1.95 3.81 1.74
N MET A 58 1.88 3.34 2.99
CA MET A 58 0.94 3.86 3.99
C MET A 58 1.50 5.11 4.68
N THR A 59 2.79 5.13 5.00
CA THR A 59 3.45 6.26 5.67
C THR A 59 3.54 7.49 4.76
N TYR A 60 3.83 7.31 3.47
CA TYR A 60 3.78 8.38 2.47
C TYR A 60 2.43 8.43 1.73
N GLY A 61 1.40 7.86 2.37
CA GLY A 61 0.03 7.85 1.89
C GLY A 61 -0.57 9.26 1.80
N PRO A 62 -1.74 9.41 1.18
CA PRO A 62 -2.23 10.64 0.54
C PRO A 62 -2.67 11.76 1.49
N GLU A 63 -2.12 11.89 2.70
CA GLU A 63 -2.39 13.04 3.56
C GLU A 63 -1.95 14.34 2.90
N GLU A 64 -0.77 14.34 2.26
CA GLU A 64 -0.26 15.46 1.46
C GLU A 64 -1.23 15.81 0.32
N ALA A 65 -1.73 14.79 -0.39
CA ALA A 65 -2.59 14.96 -1.56
C ALA A 65 -4.02 15.39 -1.18
N MET A 66 -4.58 14.85 -0.10
CA MET A 66 -5.92 15.21 0.39
C MET A 66 -5.94 16.59 1.07
N LEU A 67 -4.88 16.96 1.81
CA LEU A 67 -4.78 18.29 2.43
C LEU A 67 -4.73 19.39 1.35
N HIS A 68 -3.93 19.21 0.30
CA HIS A 68 -3.83 20.18 -0.79
C HIS A 68 -5.13 20.28 -1.61
N MET A 69 -5.87 19.17 -1.81
CA MET A 69 -7.18 19.19 -2.46
C MET A 69 -8.27 19.83 -1.60
N GLY A 70 -8.26 19.61 -0.28
CA GLY A 70 -9.16 20.26 0.68
C GLY A 70 -9.02 21.79 0.65
N GLN A 71 -7.78 22.30 0.65
CA GLN A 71 -7.52 23.74 0.60
C GLN A 71 -7.96 24.40 -0.72
N MET A 72 -7.82 23.71 -1.86
CA MET A 72 -8.29 24.20 -3.16
C MET A 72 -9.82 24.30 -3.26
N ARG A 73 -10.55 23.39 -2.60
CA ARG A 73 -12.02 23.40 -2.58
C ARG A 73 -12.58 24.52 -1.71
N GLU A 74 -11.97 24.79 -0.57
CA GLU A 74 -12.32 25.92 0.32
C GLU A 74 -12.09 27.28 -0.35
N ARG A 75 -10.98 27.46 -1.09
CA ARG A 75 -10.71 28.71 -1.84
C ARG A 75 -11.74 28.99 -2.94
N LYS A 76 -12.33 27.95 -3.55
CA LYS A 76 -13.37 28.11 -4.58
C LYS A 76 -14.76 28.40 -4.01
N LYS A 77 -15.01 28.13 -2.73
CA LYS A 77 -16.30 28.45 -2.07
C LYS A 77 -16.39 29.89 -1.56
N LYS A 78 -15.24 30.54 -1.34
CA LYS A 78 -15.15 31.93 -0.84
C LYS A 78 -15.11 33.00 -1.94
N LYS A 79 -15.23 32.63 -3.22
CA LYS A 79 -15.18 33.53 -4.37
C LYS A 79 -16.43 33.34 -5.20
#